data_AF-A0A511WZJ5-F1
#
_entry.id   AF-A0A511WZJ5-F1
#
_cell.length_a   1.000
_cell.length_b   1.000
_cell.length_c   1.000
_cell.angle_alpha   90.00
_cell.angle_beta   90.00
_cell.angle_gamma   90.00
#
_symmetry.space_group_name_H-M   'P 1'
#
loop_
_entity.id
_entity.type
_entity.pdbx_description
1 polymer ?
#
loop_
_entity_poly.entity_id
_entity_poly.type
_entity_poly.pdbx_seq_one_letter_code
_entity_poly.pdbx_strand_id
1 'polypeptide(L)'
;MEPTGHYWLNLAYYLQDLGFKVVVVNPSKVKRSKELDDDSSTKNDTKDAKVIAQLIKDGRFNEPTLPEELFAELREGMKLHDMIQEDLSSTKA
;
A
#
# COMPACT_ATOMS: atom_id res chain seq x y z
N MET A 1 5.66 -5.81 1.95
CA MET A 1 5.89 -4.49 1.31
C MET A 1 5.18 -3.40 2.10
N GLU A 2 5.56 -2.14 1.94
CA GLU A 2 4.85 -1.02 2.57
C GLU A 2 3.77 -0.48 1.59
N PRO A 3 2.54 -0.20 2.05
CA PRO A 3 1.49 0.37 1.23
C PRO A 3 1.70 1.87 1.06
N THR A 4 2.68 2.25 0.23
CA THR A 4 2.99 3.65 -0.07
C THR A 4 2.48 4.01 -1.46
N GLY A 5 1.50 4.91 -1.53
CA GLY A 5 0.86 5.34 -2.78
C GLY A 5 -0.10 4.31 -3.37
N HIS A 6 -0.33 4.38 -4.68
CA HIS A 6 -1.30 3.52 -5.39
C HIS A 6 -0.66 2.27 -6.02
N TYR A 7 0.66 2.28 -6.27
CA TYR A 7 1.33 1.23 -7.04
C TYR A 7 1.40 -0.13 -6.34
N TRP A 8 1.40 -0.15 -5.00
CA TRP A 8 1.49 -1.41 -4.25
C TRP A 8 0.27 -2.31 -4.49
N LEU A 9 -0.89 -1.75 -4.82
CA LEU A 9 -2.12 -2.52 -5.03
C LEU A 9 -2.01 -3.38 -6.29
N ASN A 10 -1.58 -2.77 -7.41
CA ASN A 10 -1.40 -3.51 -8.67
C ASN A 10 -0.30 -4.57 -8.54
N LEU A 11 0.78 -4.25 -7.83
CA LEU A 11 1.84 -5.22 -7.53
C LEU A 11 1.32 -6.36 -6.64
N ALA A 12 0.45 -6.07 -5.67
CA ALA A 12 -0.17 -7.07 -4.82
C ALA A 12 -0.99 -8.07 -5.64
N TYR A 13 -1.87 -7.59 -6.53
CA TYR A 13 -2.66 -8.45 -7.41
C TYR A 13 -1.77 -9.31 -8.32
N TYR A 14 -0.74 -8.73 -8.92
CA TYR A 14 0.19 -9.47 -9.78
C TYR A 14 0.93 -10.58 -9.02
N LEU A 15 1.41 -10.29 -7.80
CA LEU A 15 2.10 -11.29 -6.98
C LEU A 15 1.16 -12.37 -6.46
N GLN A 16 -0.10 -12.02 -6.16
CA GLN A 16 -1.12 -12.97 -5.75
C GLN A 16 -1.47 -13.95 -6.89
N ASP A 17 -1.61 -13.46 -8.12
CA ASP A 17 -1.84 -14.28 -9.32
C ASP A 17 -0.69 -15.26 -9.59
N LEU A 18 0.54 -14.85 -9.31
CA LEU A 18 1.73 -15.73 -9.35
C LEU A 18 1.80 -16.74 -8.19
N GLY A 19 0.87 -16.71 -7.24
CA GLY A 19 0.82 -17.62 -6.09
C GLY A 19 1.71 -17.21 -4.91
N PHE A 20 2.23 -15.98 -4.88
CA PHE A 20 2.99 -15.49 -3.73
C PHE A 20 2.08 -14.98 -2.62
N LYS A 21 2.45 -15.26 -1.37
CA LYS A 21 1.80 -14.66 -0.20
C LYS A 21 2.21 -13.20 -0.05
N VAL A 22 1.30 -12.29 -0.35
CA VAL A 22 1.52 -10.85 -0.23
C VAL A 22 1.20 -10.39 1.19
N VAL A 23 2.15 -9.69 1.82
CA VAL A 23 1.97 -9.11 3.16
C VAL A 23 2.35 -7.64 3.14
N VAL A 24 1.61 -6.83 3.89
CA VAL A 24 1.85 -5.39 4.04
C VAL A 24 2.30 -5.04 5.44
N VAL A 25 3.31 -4.17 5.55
CA VAL A 25 3.75 -3.62 6.84
C VAL A 25 3.17 -2.21 7.02
N ASN A 26 2.80 -1.86 8.25
CA ASN A 26 2.24 -0.54 8.52
C ASN A 26 3.34 0.55 8.42
N PRO A 27 3.14 1.62 7.63
CA PRO A 27 4.13 2.69 7.46
C PRO A 27 4.59 3.36 8.76
N SER A 28 3.69 3.53 9.73
CA SER A 28 4.04 4.10 11.04
C SER A 28 5.00 3.18 11.82
N LYS A 29 4.88 1.86 11.65
CA LYS A 29 5.81 0.89 12.27
C LYS A 29 7.17 0.91 11.58
N VAL A 30 7.18 1.06 10.26
CA VAL A 30 8.41 1.23 9.47
C VAL A 30 9.15 2.49 9.91
N LYS A 31 8.45 3.64 10.02
CA LYS A 31 9.04 4.91 10.48
C LYS A 31 9.63 4.80 11.88
N ARG A 32 8.89 4.24 12.83
CA ARG A 32 9.37 4.05 14.21
C ARG A 32 10.57 3.11 14.29
N SER A 33 10.65 2.07 13.46
CA SER A 33 11.83 1.19 13.44
C SER A 33 13.04 1.91 12.84
N LYS A 34 12.85 2.70 11.78
CA LYS A 34 13.91 3.53 11.20
C LYS A 34 14.48 4.51 12.22
N GLU A 35 13.62 5.18 13.00
CA GLU A 35 14.05 6.11 14.05
C GLU A 35 14.85 5.45 15.18
N LEU A 36 14.69 4.14 15.41
CA LEU A 36 15.42 3.40 16.44
C LEU A 36 16.73 2.79 15.91
N ASP A 37 16.75 2.38 14.65
CA ASP A 37 17.86 1.63 14.04
C ASP A 37 18.81 2.53 13.22
N ASP A 38 18.39 3.74 12.83
CA ASP A 38 19.14 4.63 11.94
C ASP A 38 19.01 6.11 12.34
N ASP A 39 20.07 6.67 12.93
CA ASP A 39 20.18 8.12 13.24
C ASP A 39 20.46 8.99 11.99
N SER A 40 20.64 8.38 10.80
CA SER A 40 20.97 9.12 9.57
C SER A 40 19.72 9.43 8.73
N SER A 41 19.48 10.72 8.45
CA SER A 41 18.36 11.22 7.63
C SER A 41 18.53 10.95 6.11
N THR A 42 19.35 9.98 5.72
CA THR A 42 19.67 9.73 4.31
C THR A 42 18.66 8.77 3.69
N LYS A 43 17.95 9.21 2.65
CA LYS A 43 17.05 8.36 1.85
C LYS A 43 17.87 7.24 1.21
N ASN A 44 17.65 6.00 1.64
CA ASN A 44 18.34 4.83 1.10
C ASN A 44 17.37 3.65 1.03
N ASP A 45 16.91 3.34 -0.18
CA ASP A 45 15.95 2.25 -0.44
C ASP A 45 16.45 0.87 0.03
N THR A 46 17.77 0.67 0.07
CA THR A 46 18.38 -0.58 0.56
C THR A 46 18.15 -0.76 2.06
N LYS A 47 18.24 0.33 2.83
CA LYS A 47 17.96 0.31 4.27
C LYS A 47 16.47 0.10 4.52
N ASP A 48 15.63 0.76 3.74
CA ASP A 48 14.18 0.63 3.82
C ASP A 48 13.72 -0.81 3.57
N ALA A 49 14.27 -1.46 2.55
CA ALA A 49 14.02 -2.87 2.27
C ALA A 49 14.44 -3.77 3.44
N LYS A 50 15.60 -3.49 4.08
CA LYS A 50 16.08 -4.24 5.24
C LYS A 50 15.15 -4.10 6.45
N VAL A 51 14.71 -2.88 6.76
CA VAL A 51 13.77 -2.63 7.88
C VAL A 51 12.44 -3.35 7.63
N ILE A 52 11.90 -3.28 6.41
CA ILE A 52 10.67 -3.98 6.04
C ILE A 52 10.85 -5.49 6.18
N ALA A 53 11.97 -6.06 5.71
CA ALA A 53 12.26 -7.48 5.84
C ALA A 53 12.35 -7.91 7.31
N GLN A 54 12.97 -7.10 8.17
CA GLN A 54 13.06 -7.36 9.61
C GLN A 54 11.66 -7.38 10.25
N LEU A 55 10.81 -6.40 9.93
CA LEU A 55 9.43 -6.36 10.43
C LEU A 55 8.59 -7.56 9.98
N ILE A 56 8.80 -8.04 8.75
CA ILE A 56 8.13 -9.25 8.25
C ILE A 56 8.63 -10.49 9.00
N LYS A 57 9.94 -10.63 9.20
CA LYS A 57 10.55 -11.72 9.97
C LYS A 57 10.02 -11.78 11.41
N ASP A 58 9.82 -10.61 12.02
CA ASP A 58 9.29 -10.49 13.38
C ASP A 58 7.77 -10.72 13.45
N GLY A 59 7.11 -11.05 12.34
CA GLY A 59 5.66 -11.29 12.27
C GLY A 59 4.82 -10.02 12.37
N ARG A 60 5.42 -8.83 12.27
CA ARG A 60 4.76 -7.53 12.41
C ARG A 60 4.20 -7.02 11.08
N PHE A 61 3.50 -7.88 10.36
CA PHE A 61 2.83 -7.58 9.11
C PHE A 61 1.31 -7.78 9.22
N ASN A 62 0.57 -7.23 8.27
CA ASN A 62 -0.85 -7.51 8.07
C ASN A 62 -1.03 -8.12 6.68
N GLU A 63 -2.02 -8.99 6.54
CA GLU A 63 -2.45 -9.46 5.23
C GLU A 63 -3.39 -8.40 4.63
N PRO A 64 -3.07 -7.85 3.44
CA PRO A 64 -3.95 -6.88 2.81
C PRO A 64 -5.22 -7.60 2.35
N THR A 65 -6.38 -7.05 2.71
CA THR A 65 -7.64 -7.45 2.08
C THR A 65 -7.68 -6.83 0.69
N LEU A 66 -7.41 -7.64 -0.32
CA LEU A 66 -7.58 -7.25 -1.71
C LEU A 66 -9.06 -7.41 -2.07
N PRO A 67 -9.77 -6.34 -2.45
CA PRO A 67 -11.13 -6.47 -2.94
C PRO A 67 -11.16 -7.38 -4.17
N GLU A 68 -11.92 -8.46 -4.10
CA GLU A 68 -12.17 -9.36 -5.22
C GLU A 68 -13.65 -9.30 -5.60
N GLU A 69 -13.95 -9.60 -6.87
CA GLU A 69 -15.30 -9.69 -7.42
C GLU A 69 -16.18 -8.47 -7.08
N LEU A 70 -17.25 -8.68 -6.30
CA LEU A 70 -18.24 -7.65 -5.94
C LEU A 70 -17.60 -6.42 -5.28
N PHE A 71 -16.61 -6.61 -4.40
CA PHE A 71 -15.96 -5.49 -3.73
C PHE A 71 -15.04 -4.70 -4.66
N ALA A 72 -14.47 -5.34 -5.68
CA ALA A 72 -13.71 -4.67 -6.72
C ALA A 72 -14.63 -3.81 -7.60
N GLU A 73 -15.78 -4.37 -8.01
CA GLU A 73 -16.79 -3.64 -8.81
C GLU A 73 -17.34 -2.42 -8.06
N LEU A 74 -17.68 -2.58 -6.78
CA LEU A 74 -18.14 -1.46 -5.95
C LEU A 74 -17.08 -0.36 -5.83
N ARG A 75 -15.80 -0.73 -5.73
CA ARG A 75 -14.70 0.24 -5.67
C ARG A 75 -14.56 1.02 -6.97
N GLU A 76 -14.67 0.37 -8.13
CA GLU A 76 -14.67 1.05 -9.42
C GLU A 76 -15.91 1.94 -9.60
N GLY A 77 -17.08 1.47 -9.17
CA GLY A 77 -18.31 2.27 -9.15
C GLY A 77 -18.16 3.57 -8.34
N MET A 78 -17.56 3.49 -7.15
CA MET A 78 -17.27 4.67 -6.33
C MET A 78 -16.30 5.64 -7.02
N LYS A 79 -15.24 5.14 -7.66
CA LYS A 79 -14.31 6.00 -8.43
C LYS A 79 -15.01 6.73 -9.57
N LEU A 80 -15.87 6.02 -10.31
CA LEU A 80 -16.65 6.62 -11.40
C LEU A 80 -17.59 7.70 -10.88
N HIS A 81 -18.27 7.43 -9.76
CA HIS A 81 -19.12 8.41 -9.10
C HIS A 81 -18.36 9.68 -8.71
N ASP A 82 -17.19 9.53 -8.07
CA ASP A 82 -16.37 10.67 -7.63
C ASP A 82 -15.90 11.52 -8.81
N MET A 83 -15.45 10.89 -9.91
CA MET A 83 -15.08 11.60 -11.15
C MET A 83 -16.25 12.38 -11.74
N ILE A 84 -17.44 11.77 -11.82
CA ILE A 84 -18.64 12.45 -12.34
C ILE A 84 -19.00 13.65 -11.46
N GLN A 85 -18.86 13.52 -10.14
CA GLN A 85 -19.18 14.59 -9.20
C GLN A 85 -18.20 15.76 -9.29
N GLU A 86 -16.92 15.49 -9.49
CA GLU A 86 -15.91 16.51 -9.78
C GLU A 86 -16.20 17.25 -11.11
N ASP A 87 -16.52 16.51 -12.17
CA ASP A 87 -16.87 17.09 -13.47
C ASP A 87 -18.12 17.98 -13.39
N LEU A 88 -19.14 17.52 -12.65
CA LEU A 88 -20.39 18.25 -12.42
C LEU A 88 -20.18 19.52 -11.61
N SER A 89 -19.23 19.51 -10.67
CA SER A 89 -18.86 20.69 -9.90
C SER A 89 -18.10 21.71 -10.74
N SER A 90 -17.26 21.24 -11.66
CA SER A 90 -16.43 22.08 -12.55
C SER A 90 -17.23 22.75 -13.67
N THR A 91 -18.35 22.14 -14.12
CA THR A 91 -19.24 22.72 -15.13
C THR A 91 -20.25 23.73 -14.57
N LYS A 92 -20.40 23.81 -13.23
CA LYS A 92 -21.29 24.77 -12.56
C LYS A 92 -20.59 26.06 -12.13
N ALA A 93 -19.26 26.15 -12.29
CA ALA A 93 -18.43 27.33 -12.02
C ALA A 93 -18.28 28.19 -13.28
#